data_AF-A0AA85JTE0-F1
#
_entry.id   AF-A0AA85JTE0-F1
#
_cell.length_a   1.000
_cell.length_b   1.000
_cell.length_c   1.000
_cell.angle_alpha   90.00
_cell.angle_beta   90.00
_cell.angle_gamma   90.00
#
_symmetry.space_group_name_H-M   'P 1'
#
loop_
_entity.id
_entity.type
_entity.pdbx_description
1 polymer ?
#
loop_
_entity_poly.entity_id
_entity_poly.type
_entity_poly.pdbx_seq_one_letter_code
_entity_poly.pdbx_strand_id
1 'polypeptide(L)'
;MDTVVKMKFIIMYIISLLIVCQCVMITDPLALCNQNLQLVTEMCFSTSLSNIGQQYAGENLKDLRELCKQYKSCVAEAKNCLLTEFDGIQFANCPTVKALRKSMNRIFV
;
A
#
# COMPACT_ATOMS: atom_id res chain seq x y z
N MET A 1 50.55 -11.02 20.66
CA MET A 1 49.40 -11.10 19.74
C MET A 1 49.28 -9.79 19.00
N ASP A 2 49.91 -9.76 17.83
CA ASP A 2 50.22 -8.60 17.01
C ASP A 2 49.01 -7.73 16.66
N THR A 3 49.23 -6.42 16.78
CA THR A 3 48.33 -5.31 16.41
C THR A 3 47.74 -5.46 15.01
N VAL A 4 48.49 -6.12 14.11
CA VAL A 4 48.08 -6.43 12.73
C VAL A 4 46.91 -7.40 12.68
N VAL A 5 46.85 -8.38 13.58
CA VAL A 5 45.75 -9.38 13.64
C VAL A 5 44.46 -8.72 14.13
N LYS A 6 44.56 -7.81 15.12
CA LYS A 6 43.42 -7.04 15.62
C LYS A 6 42.83 -6.12 14.55
N MET A 7 43.67 -5.47 13.75
CA MET A 7 43.21 -4.55 12.69
C MET A 7 42.44 -5.28 11.59
N LYS A 8 42.89 -6.48 11.19
CA LYS A 8 42.18 -7.31 10.21
C LYS A 8 40.83 -7.80 10.72
N PHE A 9 40.74 -8.13 12.01
CA PHE A 9 39.50 -8.57 12.65
C PHE A 9 38.45 -7.45 12.72
N ILE A 10 38.89 -6.23 13.07
CA ILE A 10 38.02 -5.05 13.10
C ILE A 10 37.47 -4.74 11.71
N ILE A 11 38.32 -4.80 10.67
CA ILE A 11 37.90 -4.56 9.29
C ILE A 11 36.89 -5.62 8.83
N MET A 12 37.14 -6.90 9.10
CA MET A 12 36.17 -7.97 8.79
C MET A 12 34.84 -7.76 9.51
N TYR A 13 34.86 -7.36 10.78
CA TYR A 13 33.64 -7.12 11.56
C TYR A 13 32.81 -5.97 10.99
N ILE A 14 33.45 -4.87 10.59
CA ILE A 14 32.79 -3.72 9.95
C ILE A 14 32.19 -4.11 8.60
N ILE A 15 32.92 -4.88 7.77
CA ILE A 15 32.40 -5.37 6.48
C ILE A 15 31.18 -6.27 6.69
N SER A 16 31.24 -7.16 7.69
CA SER A 16 30.13 -8.05 8.04
C SER A 16 28.89 -7.26 8.47
N LEU A 17 29.08 -6.21 9.28
CA LEU A 17 28.01 -5.31 9.72
C LEU A 17 27.39 -4.54 8.55
N LEU A 18 28.20 -4.05 7.62
CA LEU A 18 27.71 -3.33 6.43
C LEU A 18 26.89 -4.25 5.51
N ILE A 19 27.30 -5.51 5.34
CA ILE A 19 26.57 -6.50 4.54
C ILE A 19 25.21 -6.83 5.18
N VAL A 20 25.17 -7.02 6.51
CA VAL A 20 23.91 -7.30 7.23
C VAL A 20 22.97 -6.10 7.20
N CYS A 21 23.50 -4.87 7.26
CA CYS A 21 22.69 -3.65 7.19
C CYS A 21 21.98 -3.47 5.83
N GLN A 22 22.60 -3.93 4.74
CA GLN A 22 21.97 -3.90 3.40
C GLN A 22 20.88 -4.96 3.21
N CYS A 23 20.89 -6.06 3.96
CA CYS A 23 19.88 -7.11 3.87
C CYS A 23 18.59 -6.82 4.66
N VAL A 24 18.59 -5.85 5.58
CA VAL A 24 17.45 -5.58 6.49
C VAL A 24 16.41 -4.61 5.90
N MET A 25 16.71 -3.97 4.77
CA MET A 25 15.80 -3.00 4.12
C MET A 25 15.16 -3.55 2.83
N ILE A 26 15.01 -4.87 2.71
CA ILE A 26 14.12 -5.47 1.71
C ILE A 26 12.74 -5.56 2.33
N THR A 27 12.09 -4.42 2.56
CA THR A 27 10.63 -4.42 2.62
C THR A 27 10.14 -4.80 1.24
N ASP A 28 9.44 -5.94 1.15
CA ASP A 28 8.90 -6.41 -0.12
C ASP A 28 8.12 -5.27 -0.80
N PRO A 29 8.53 -4.78 -1.98
CA PRO A 29 7.84 -3.68 -2.65
C PRO A 29 6.37 -4.03 -2.95
N LEU A 30 6.06 -5.34 -3.00
CA LEU A 30 4.70 -5.85 -3.08
C LEU A 30 3.90 -5.69 -1.78
N ALA A 31 4.52 -5.92 -0.62
CA ALA A 31 3.89 -5.73 0.68
C ALA A 31 3.58 -4.25 0.94
N LEU A 32 4.53 -3.37 0.64
CA LEU A 32 4.33 -1.92 0.73
C LEU A 32 3.22 -1.44 -0.22
N CYS A 33 3.20 -1.94 -1.46
CA CYS A 33 2.10 -1.60 -2.37
C CYS A 33 0.75 -2.07 -1.81
N ASN A 34 0.63 -3.31 -1.34
CA ASN A 34 -0.64 -3.84 -0.85
C ASN A 34 -1.16 -3.05 0.36
N GLN A 35 -0.27 -2.58 1.25
CA GLN A 35 -0.64 -1.68 2.35
C GLN A 35 -1.14 -0.33 1.84
N ASN A 36 -0.40 0.33 0.94
CA ASN A 36 -0.83 1.60 0.35
C ASN A 36 -2.15 1.47 -0.41
N LEU A 37 -2.33 0.36 -1.11
CA LEU A 37 -3.57 0.03 -1.81
C LEU A 37 -4.74 -0.06 -0.84
N GLN A 38 -4.58 -0.74 0.29
CA GLN A 38 -5.62 -0.85 1.30
C GLN A 38 -5.99 0.52 1.87
N LEU A 39 -5.00 1.33 2.27
CA LEU A 39 -5.21 2.67 2.82
C LEU A 39 -5.91 3.61 1.84
N VAL A 40 -5.47 3.64 0.58
CA VAL A 40 -6.11 4.44 -0.46
C VAL A 40 -7.53 3.98 -0.72
N THR A 41 -7.77 2.68 -0.69
CA THR A 41 -9.11 2.13 -0.88
C THR A 41 -10.04 2.53 0.28
N GLU A 42 -9.58 2.42 1.52
CA GLU A 42 -10.34 2.84 2.71
C GLU A 42 -10.65 4.33 2.68
N MET A 43 -9.66 5.16 2.35
CA MET A 43 -9.81 6.61 2.21
C MET A 43 -10.84 6.96 1.14
N CYS A 44 -10.73 6.40 -0.07
CA CYS A 44 -11.67 6.66 -1.15
C CYS A 44 -13.11 6.24 -0.78
N PHE A 45 -13.31 5.10 -0.14
CA PHE A 45 -14.64 4.68 0.30
C PHE A 45 -15.20 5.56 1.40
N SER A 46 -14.40 5.90 2.41
CA SER A 46 -14.82 6.73 3.53
C SER A 46 -15.19 8.14 3.06
N THR A 47 -14.37 8.77 2.23
CA THR A 47 -14.66 10.08 1.64
C THR A 47 -15.91 10.03 0.76
N SER A 48 -16.06 9.00 -0.07
CA SER A 48 -17.24 8.88 -0.95
C SER A 48 -18.52 8.65 -0.17
N LEU A 49 -18.48 7.88 0.91
CA LEU A 49 -19.62 7.72 1.83
C LEU A 49 -19.96 9.04 2.53
N SER A 50 -18.94 9.75 3.01
CA SER A 50 -19.12 11.06 3.65
C SER A 50 -19.73 12.09 2.69
N ASN A 51 -19.31 12.11 1.42
CA ASN A 51 -19.84 12.99 0.39
C ASN A 51 -21.34 12.77 0.14
N ILE A 52 -21.82 11.53 0.25
CA ILE A 52 -23.24 11.21 0.11
C ILE A 52 -24.01 11.31 1.44
N GLY A 53 -23.40 11.88 2.48
CA GLY A 53 -24.02 12.12 3.79
C GLY A 53 -24.08 10.90 4.71
N GLN A 54 -23.37 9.81 4.39
CA GLN A 54 -23.27 8.64 5.24
C GLN A 54 -22.06 8.77 6.17
N GLN A 55 -22.30 8.88 7.47
CA GLN A 55 -21.23 8.81 8.47
C GLN A 55 -20.90 7.35 8.75
N TYR A 56 -19.64 6.97 8.53
CA TYR A 56 -19.14 5.65 8.85
C TYR A 56 -18.03 5.78 9.89
N ALA A 57 -18.25 5.15 11.05
CA ALA A 57 -17.32 5.16 12.19
C ALA A 57 -16.53 3.85 12.34
N GLY A 58 -16.66 2.93 11.38
CA GLY A 58 -15.85 1.71 11.39
C GLY A 58 -14.48 1.93 10.76
N GLU A 59 -13.57 1.00 11.01
CA GLU A 59 -12.22 1.03 10.45
C GLU A 59 -12.03 -0.07 9.38
N ASN A 60 -13.12 -0.75 8.97
CA ASN A 60 -12.99 -1.96 8.17
C ASN A 60 -13.36 -1.73 6.71
N LEU A 61 -12.39 -1.91 5.81
CA LEU A 61 -12.56 -1.79 4.37
C LEU A 61 -13.74 -2.62 3.83
N LYS A 62 -13.97 -3.81 4.39
CA LYS A 62 -15.05 -4.70 3.95
C LYS A 62 -16.42 -4.04 4.14
N ASP A 63 -16.64 -3.46 5.31
CA ASP A 63 -17.92 -2.85 5.67
C ASP A 63 -18.12 -1.52 4.93
N LEU A 64 -17.05 -0.72 4.79
CA LEU A 64 -17.02 0.46 3.91
C LEU A 64 -17.48 0.11 2.50
N ARG A 65 -16.93 -0.97 1.93
CA ARG A 65 -17.25 -1.42 0.59
C ARG A 65 -18.70 -1.90 0.48
N GLU A 66 -19.17 -2.71 1.42
CA GLU A 66 -20.55 -3.21 1.40
C GLU A 66 -21.56 -2.08 1.59
N LEU A 67 -21.28 -1.10 2.46
CA LEU A 67 -22.12 0.07 2.61
C LEU A 67 -22.12 0.93 1.34
N CYS A 68 -20.95 1.19 0.76
CA CYS A 68 -20.82 1.98 -0.46
C CYS A 68 -21.56 1.34 -1.65
N LYS A 69 -21.53 0.01 -1.78
CA LYS A 69 -22.27 -0.73 -2.82
C LYS A 69 -23.77 -0.49 -2.80
N GLN A 70 -24.36 -0.15 -1.65
CA GLN A 70 -25.79 0.17 -1.56
C GLN A 70 -26.14 1.47 -2.29
N TYR A 71 -25.16 2.34 -2.51
CA TYR A 71 -25.34 3.66 -3.12
C TYR A 71 -24.57 3.78 -4.43
N LYS A 72 -25.30 3.86 -5.56
CA LYS A 72 -24.68 4.01 -6.89
C LYS A 72 -23.77 5.24 -7.00
N SER A 73 -24.10 6.33 -6.31
CA SER A 73 -23.27 7.54 -6.23
C SER A 73 -21.94 7.27 -5.52
N CYS A 74 -21.97 6.60 -4.36
CA CYS A 74 -20.74 6.23 -3.66
C CYS A 74 -19.86 5.33 -4.52
N VAL A 75 -20.43 4.34 -5.21
CA VAL A 75 -19.69 3.46 -6.12
C VAL A 75 -18.99 4.24 -7.23
N ALA A 76 -19.68 5.20 -7.85
CA ALA A 76 -19.11 6.02 -8.91
C ALA A 76 -17.99 6.94 -8.39
N GLU A 77 -18.19 7.59 -7.24
CA GLU A 77 -17.20 8.46 -6.60
C GLU A 77 -15.97 7.69 -6.14
N ALA A 78 -16.16 6.57 -5.43
CA ALA A 78 -15.08 5.74 -4.92
C ALA A 78 -14.25 5.18 -6.08
N LYS A 79 -14.91 4.76 -7.16
CA LYS A 79 -14.22 4.32 -8.38
C LYS A 79 -13.39 5.43 -8.99
N ASN A 80 -13.91 6.65 -9.09
CA ASN A 80 -13.19 7.77 -9.68
C ASN A 80 -11.99 8.19 -8.81
N CYS A 81 -12.16 8.21 -7.49
CA CYS A 81 -11.10 8.43 -6.51
C CYS A 81 -9.98 7.39 -6.68
N LEU A 82 -10.33 6.09 -6.70
CA LEU A 82 -9.37 5.00 -6.88
C LEU A 82 -8.60 5.10 -8.19
N LEU A 83 -9.29 5.39 -9.31
CA LEU A 83 -8.62 5.55 -10.60
C LEU A 83 -7.61 6.70 -10.57
N THR A 84 -7.97 7.83 -9.95
CA THR A 84 -7.09 9.00 -9.82
C THR A 84 -5.85 8.66 -9.00
N GLU A 85 -6.03 8.00 -7.85
CA GLU A 85 -4.92 7.61 -6.99
C GLU A 85 -4.00 6.57 -7.64
N PHE A 86 -4.57 5.62 -8.39
CA PHE A 86 -3.82 4.56 -9.09
C PHE A 86 -2.97 5.06 -10.25
N ASP A 87 -3.24 6.26 -10.75
CA ASP A 87 -2.39 6.94 -11.74
C ASP A 87 -1.20 7.66 -11.09
N GLY A 88 -1.15 7.71 -9.76
CA GLY A 88 -0.03 8.25 -9.00
C GLY A 88 1.25 7.41 -9.10
N ILE A 89 2.39 8.09 -8.95
CA ILE A 89 3.75 7.50 -9.01
C ILE A 89 3.91 6.34 -8.00
N GLN A 90 3.23 6.45 -6.86
CA GLN A 90 3.20 5.44 -5.79
C GLN A 90 2.70 4.05 -6.23
N PHE A 91 1.92 3.95 -7.32
CA PHE A 91 1.40 2.69 -7.84
C PHE A 91 1.91 2.34 -9.25
N ALA A 92 2.80 3.15 -9.83
CA ALA A 92 3.30 2.96 -11.20
C ALA A 92 3.93 1.56 -11.44
N ASN A 93 4.57 1.02 -10.40
CA ASN A 93 5.23 -0.30 -10.45
C ASN A 93 4.46 -1.38 -9.67
N CYS A 94 3.20 -1.14 -9.30
CA CYS A 94 2.44 -2.11 -8.52
C CYS A 94 1.61 -3.07 -9.39
N PRO A 95 1.96 -4.37 -9.43
CA PRO A 95 1.20 -5.34 -10.22
C PRO A 95 -0.22 -5.55 -9.70
N THR A 96 -0.42 -5.46 -8.37
CA THR A 96 -1.74 -5.60 -7.73
C THR A 96 -2.72 -4.52 -8.23
N VAL A 97 -2.27 -3.27 -8.35
CA VAL A 97 -3.09 -2.17 -8.87
C VAL A 97 -3.46 -2.37 -10.33
N LYS A 98 -2.54 -2.88 -11.15
CA LYS A 98 -2.82 -3.18 -12.56
C LYS A 98 -3.92 -4.25 -12.70
N ALA A 99 -3.90 -5.27 -11.84
CA ALA A 99 -4.96 -6.27 -11.77
C ALA A 99 -6.27 -5.68 -11.24
N LEU A 100 -6.21 -4.83 -10.21
CA LEU A 100 -7.38 -4.19 -9.61
C LEU A 100 -8.07 -3.23 -10.57
N ARG A 101 -7.31 -2.39 -11.31
CA ARG A 101 -7.85 -1.50 -12.34
C ARG A 101 -8.67 -2.26 -13.38
N LYS A 102 -8.21 -3.44 -13.78
CA LYS A 102 -8.92 -4.31 -14.74
C LYS A 102 -10.16 -4.99 -14.14
N SER A 103 -10.16 -5.26 -12.84
CA SER A 103 -11.27 -5.91 -12.13
C SER A 103 -12.25 -4.92 -11.49
N MET A 104 -11.91 -3.64 -11.34
CA MET A 104 -12.76 -2.60 -10.75
C MET A 104 -14.10 -2.49 -11.46
N ASN A 105 -14.12 -2.59 -12.79
CA ASN A 105 -15.37 -2.62 -13.56
C ASN A 105 -16.27 -3.84 -13.27
N ARG A 106 -15.79 -4.85 -12.54
CA ARG A 106 -16.57 -6.03 -12.11
C ARG A 106 -16.84 -6.05 -10.60
N ILE A 107 -15.95 -5.44 -9.82
CA ILE A 107 -15.99 -5.37 -8.35
C ILE A 107 -17.04 -4.36 -7.86
N PHE A 108 -17.37 -3.40 -8.71
CA PHE A 108 -18.24 -2.25 -8.47
C PHE A 108 -19.49 -2.25 -9.37
N VAL A 109 -19.94 -3.42 -9.84
CA VAL A 109 -21.23 -3.61 -10.54
C VAL A 109 -22.32 -3.95 -9.54
#